data_AF-A0A327X4M7-F1
#
_entry.id   AF-A0A327X4M7-F1
#
_cell.length_a   1.000
_cell.length_b   1.000
_cell.length_c   1.000
_cell.angle_alpha   90.00
_cell.angle_beta   90.00
_cell.angle_gamma   90.00
#
_symmetry.space_group_name_H-M   'P 1'
#
loop_
_entity.id
_entity.type
_entity.pdbx_description
1 polymer ?
#
loop_
_entity_poly.entity_id
_entity_poly.type
_entity_poly.pdbx_seq_one_letter_code
_entity_poly.pdbx_strand_id
1 'polypeptide(L)'
;MAGLLNPQEQQPMPAQSEAPQQPGASSDLSQQYEEAQLYVERFAAHPQASDKLADMIAGAESMEAGLAEAAAFMLIRVEAHFELSDEVKLELIGDIMESVFEIAGEMGLLDESDVTEDLIQSVMSLGTQRYAEMHEQAGMPLDPNEARSELDELESSGAIDEARTAMPEDADSLNQLVHMARQGG
;
A
#
# COMPACT_ATOMS: atom_id res chain seq x y z
N MET A 1 47.49 -53.84 40.34
CA MET A 1 47.96 -52.50 40.75
C MET A 1 47.07 -51.51 40.01
N ALA A 2 46.12 -50.88 40.72
CA ALA A 2 46.18 -49.45 41.10
C ALA A 2 46.31 -48.58 39.84
N GLY A 3 45.29 -47.86 39.38
CA GLY A 3 44.46 -46.91 40.14
C GLY A 3 44.94 -45.51 39.74
N LEU A 4 44.07 -44.68 39.13
CA LEU A 4 43.48 -43.43 39.68
C LEU A 4 43.81 -42.32 38.63
N LEU A 5 42.99 -41.37 38.18
CA LEU A 5 41.74 -40.73 38.62
C LEU A 5 41.04 -40.05 37.41
N ASN A 6 39.72 -39.91 37.55
CA ASN A 6 38.70 -39.11 36.81
C ASN A 6 38.90 -37.57 37.02
N PRO A 7 38.00 -36.62 36.61
CA PRO A 7 36.85 -36.61 35.66
C PRO A 7 36.73 -35.28 34.82
N GLN A 8 35.56 -35.08 34.15
CA GLN A 8 35.02 -33.83 33.53
C GLN A 8 35.49 -33.51 32.09
N GLU A 9 34.67 -33.12 31.09
CA GLU A 9 33.28 -32.64 31.05
C GLU A 9 32.77 -32.54 29.59
N GLN A 10 31.44 -32.64 29.43
CA GLN A 10 30.59 -31.95 28.45
C GLN A 10 30.57 -32.36 26.96
N GLN A 11 29.36 -32.74 26.52
CA GLN A 11 28.91 -32.98 25.15
C GLN A 11 29.02 -31.71 24.29
N PRO A 12 29.09 -31.87 22.97
CA PRO A 12 28.30 -31.04 22.08
C PRO A 12 27.18 -31.89 21.45
N MET A 13 25.96 -31.41 21.60
CA MET A 13 24.79 -31.85 20.84
C MET A 13 25.07 -31.76 19.33
N PRO A 14 24.43 -32.60 18.49
CA PRO A 14 24.53 -32.47 17.04
C PRO A 14 23.98 -31.09 16.63
N ALA A 15 24.82 -30.32 15.95
CA ALA A 15 24.45 -29.06 15.33
C ALA A 15 23.20 -29.27 14.47
N GLN A 16 22.09 -28.64 14.88
CA GLN A 16 21.01 -28.34 13.95
C GLN A 16 21.66 -27.56 12.81
N SER A 17 21.50 -28.06 11.59
CA SER A 17 21.81 -27.30 10.40
C SER A 17 20.79 -26.18 10.31
N GLU A 18 21.01 -25.10 11.06
CA GLU A 18 20.43 -23.81 10.76
C GLU A 18 20.99 -23.41 9.40
N ALA A 19 20.17 -23.60 8.36
CA ALA A 19 20.29 -22.79 7.17
C ALA A 19 20.36 -21.32 7.62
N PRO A 20 21.27 -20.49 7.10
CA PRO A 20 21.35 -19.11 7.50
C PRO A 20 20.01 -18.44 7.20
N GLN A 21 19.23 -18.16 8.25
CA GLN A 21 18.08 -17.28 8.16
C GLN A 21 18.63 -15.91 7.76
N GLN A 22 18.36 -15.51 6.53
CA GLN A 22 18.82 -14.27 5.93
C GLN A 22 17.95 -13.12 6.52
N PRO A 23 18.43 -12.31 7.48
CA PRO A 23 17.57 -11.38 8.24
C PRO A 23 17.34 -10.03 7.53
N GLY A 24 17.74 -9.90 6.26
CA GLY A 24 17.71 -8.63 5.52
C GLY A 24 16.51 -8.48 4.59
N ALA A 25 16.18 -9.52 3.82
CA ALA A 25 15.22 -9.40 2.71
C ALA A 25 13.79 -9.03 3.15
N SER A 26 13.31 -9.57 4.26
CA SER A 26 11.95 -9.26 4.74
C SER A 26 11.82 -7.83 5.26
N SER A 27 12.86 -7.28 5.89
CA SER A 27 12.85 -5.91 6.40
C SER A 27 12.84 -4.87 5.26
N ASP A 28 13.56 -5.16 4.18
CA ASP A 28 13.62 -4.30 3.00
C ASP A 28 12.30 -4.31 2.20
N LEU A 29 11.58 -5.45 2.14
CA LEU A 29 10.27 -5.52 1.47
C LEU A 29 9.18 -4.82 2.28
N SER A 30 9.15 -4.99 3.60
CA SER A 30 8.17 -4.31 4.45
C SER A 30 8.33 -2.79 4.43
N GLN A 31 9.58 -2.30 4.41
CA GLN A 31 9.83 -0.85 4.28
C GLN A 31 9.38 -0.31 2.92
N GLN A 32 9.71 -1.00 1.82
CA GLN A 32 9.23 -0.61 0.49
C GLN A 32 7.70 -0.56 0.42
N TYR A 33 7.03 -1.54 1.03
CA TYR A 33 5.57 -1.57 1.08
C TYR A 33 5.01 -0.41 1.93
N GLU A 34 5.51 -0.18 3.15
CA GLU A 34 5.04 0.94 4.00
C GLU A 34 5.24 2.31 3.32
N GLU A 35 6.38 2.54 2.67
CA GLU A 35 6.64 3.79 1.96
C GLU A 35 5.70 3.97 0.76
N ALA A 36 5.45 2.89 0.01
CA ALA A 36 4.52 2.91 -1.12
C ALA A 36 3.06 3.08 -0.69
N GLN A 37 2.66 2.46 0.43
CA GLN A 37 1.31 2.59 0.99
C GLN A 37 1.05 4.03 1.47
N LEU A 38 1.99 4.61 2.23
CA LEU A 38 1.91 6.01 2.64
C LEU A 38 1.83 6.96 1.44
N TYR A 39 2.52 6.62 0.35
CA TYR A 39 2.43 7.39 -0.87
C TYR A 39 1.03 7.31 -1.50
N VAL A 40 0.47 6.11 -1.61
CA VAL A 40 -0.89 5.88 -2.13
C VAL A 40 -1.92 6.70 -1.34
N GLU A 41 -1.90 6.60 -0.01
CA GLU A 41 -2.82 7.33 0.87
C GLU A 41 -2.73 8.86 0.66
N ARG A 42 -1.50 9.39 0.62
CA ARG A 42 -1.29 10.84 0.43
C ARG A 42 -1.70 11.32 -0.96
N PHE A 43 -1.39 10.52 -1.97
CA PHE A 43 -1.76 10.84 -3.35
C PHE A 43 -3.29 10.82 -3.50
N ALA A 44 -3.95 9.79 -2.98
CA ALA A 44 -5.41 9.65 -3.00
C ALA A 44 -6.11 10.82 -2.27
N ALA A 45 -5.62 11.20 -1.09
CA ALA A 45 -6.20 12.27 -0.29
C ALA A 45 -5.96 13.68 -0.86
N HIS A 46 -5.07 13.84 -1.83
CA HIS A 46 -4.79 15.14 -2.39
C HIS A 46 -5.90 15.59 -3.37
N PRO A 47 -6.50 16.78 -3.22
CA PRO A 47 -7.68 17.19 -4.00
C PRO A 47 -7.49 17.07 -5.52
N GLN A 48 -6.37 17.52 -6.07
CA GLN A 48 -6.12 17.46 -7.52
C GLN A 48 -5.95 16.03 -8.04
N ALA A 49 -5.39 15.15 -7.22
CA ALA A 49 -5.18 13.75 -7.60
C ALA A 49 -6.50 12.99 -7.45
N SER A 50 -7.25 13.22 -6.37
CA SER A 50 -8.61 12.72 -6.18
C SER A 50 -9.54 13.16 -7.31
N ASP A 51 -9.56 14.45 -7.64
CA ASP A 51 -10.35 14.99 -8.76
C ASP A 51 -9.96 14.32 -10.10
N LYS A 52 -8.66 14.13 -10.34
CA LYS A 52 -8.18 13.45 -11.55
C LYS A 52 -8.63 11.98 -11.59
N LEU A 53 -8.54 11.27 -10.47
CA LEU A 53 -8.98 9.88 -10.37
C LEU A 53 -10.51 9.79 -10.58
N ALA A 54 -11.27 10.70 -9.97
CA ALA A 54 -12.71 10.82 -10.16
C ALA A 54 -13.08 11.13 -11.61
N ASP A 55 -12.36 12.03 -12.28
CA ASP A 55 -12.56 12.35 -13.70
C ASP A 55 -12.29 11.13 -14.60
N MET A 56 -11.26 10.33 -14.29
CA MET A 56 -10.97 9.09 -15.01
C MET A 56 -12.10 8.07 -14.82
N ILE A 57 -12.63 7.94 -13.59
CA ILE A 57 -13.73 7.04 -13.29
C ILE A 57 -15.02 7.49 -14.00
N ALA A 58 -15.36 8.77 -13.89
CA ALA A 58 -16.59 9.34 -14.47
C ALA A 58 -16.54 9.43 -16.01
N GLY A 59 -15.35 9.56 -16.59
CA GLY A 59 -15.14 9.71 -18.04
C GLY A 59 -15.07 8.39 -18.81
N ALA A 60 -15.01 7.25 -18.12
CA ALA A 60 -14.83 5.94 -18.74
C ALA A 60 -16.11 5.38 -19.38
N GLU A 61 -15.94 4.37 -20.25
CA GLU A 61 -17.04 3.68 -20.93
C GLU A 61 -17.93 2.87 -19.97
N SER A 62 -17.37 2.43 -18.84
CA SER A 62 -18.08 1.77 -17.74
C SER A 62 -17.39 2.05 -16.41
N MET A 63 -18.11 1.84 -15.30
CA MET A 63 -17.57 2.00 -13.95
C MET A 63 -16.35 1.11 -13.73
N GLU A 64 -16.43 -0.16 -14.16
CA GLU A 64 -15.33 -1.12 -14.07
C GLU A 64 -14.09 -0.65 -14.84
N ALA A 65 -14.29 -0.10 -16.03
CA ALA A 65 -13.21 0.41 -16.85
C ALA A 65 -12.55 1.64 -16.19
N GLY A 66 -13.35 2.55 -15.64
CA GLY A 66 -12.87 3.76 -14.98
C GLY A 66 -12.09 3.47 -13.70
N LEU A 67 -12.61 2.61 -12.82
CA LEU A 67 -11.92 2.16 -11.63
C LEU A 67 -10.61 1.42 -11.97
N ALA A 68 -10.62 0.59 -13.03
CA ALA A 68 -9.44 -0.12 -13.49
C ALA A 68 -8.36 0.83 -14.03
N GLU A 69 -8.78 1.86 -14.76
CA GLU A 69 -7.87 2.87 -15.29
C GLU A 69 -7.27 3.74 -14.17
N ALA A 70 -8.08 4.13 -13.19
CA ALA A 70 -7.64 4.87 -12.01
C ALA A 70 -6.64 4.06 -11.16
N ALA A 71 -6.93 2.79 -10.91
CA ALA A 71 -6.03 1.89 -10.17
C ALA A 71 -4.70 1.67 -10.91
N ALA A 72 -4.76 1.43 -12.23
CA ALA A 72 -3.57 1.30 -13.07
C ALA A 72 -2.71 2.57 -13.09
N PHE A 73 -3.37 3.73 -13.20
CA PHE A 73 -2.71 5.03 -13.15
C PHE A 73 -2.00 5.24 -11.81
N MET A 74 -2.65 4.94 -10.69
CA MET A 74 -2.08 5.09 -9.35
C MET A 74 -0.87 4.16 -9.16
N LEU A 75 -0.95 2.90 -9.59
CA LEU A 75 0.20 1.98 -9.52
C LEU A 75 1.38 2.49 -10.35
N ILE A 76 1.14 2.97 -11.56
CA ILE A 76 2.16 3.58 -12.42
C ILE A 76 2.80 4.81 -11.75
N ARG A 77 2.02 5.62 -11.03
CA ARG A 77 2.56 6.78 -10.30
C ARG A 77 3.45 6.36 -9.13
N VAL A 78 3.05 5.32 -8.41
CA VAL A 78 3.89 4.75 -7.34
C VAL A 78 5.20 4.22 -7.93
N GLU A 79 5.15 3.49 -9.04
CA GLU A 79 6.34 2.95 -9.70
C GLU A 79 7.28 4.03 -10.26
N ALA A 80 6.74 5.19 -10.63
CA ALA A 80 7.56 6.34 -11.03
C ALA A 80 8.37 6.92 -9.84
N HIS A 81 7.90 6.70 -8.61
CA HIS A 81 8.52 7.19 -7.38
C HIS A 81 9.43 6.16 -6.71
N PHE A 82 9.00 4.90 -6.72
CA PHE A 82 9.64 3.81 -6.02
C PHE A 82 9.91 2.67 -7.00
N GLU A 83 11.14 2.18 -7.02
CA GLU A 83 11.45 0.93 -7.73
C GLU A 83 10.92 -0.24 -6.90
N LEU A 84 9.66 -0.60 -7.10
CA LEU A 84 8.99 -1.66 -6.35
C LEU A 84 9.33 -3.03 -6.91
N SER A 85 9.53 -4.00 -6.01
CA SER A 85 9.55 -5.42 -6.38
C SER A 85 8.15 -5.91 -6.77
N ASP A 86 8.07 -6.95 -7.61
CA ASP A 86 6.79 -7.54 -8.03
C ASP A 86 5.93 -8.00 -6.84
N GLU A 87 6.54 -8.46 -5.76
CA GLU A 87 5.85 -8.88 -4.52
C GLU A 87 5.16 -7.69 -3.85
N VAL A 88 5.87 -6.57 -3.70
CA VAL A 88 5.30 -5.34 -3.12
C VAL A 88 4.19 -4.78 -4.02
N LYS A 89 4.36 -4.82 -5.35
CA LYS A 89 3.30 -4.38 -6.29
C LYS A 89 2.02 -5.19 -6.12
N LEU A 90 2.13 -6.51 -5.97
CA LEU A 90 0.98 -7.39 -5.78
C LEU A 90 0.23 -7.09 -4.48
N GLU A 91 0.97 -6.82 -3.40
CA GLU A 91 0.36 -6.42 -2.12
C GLU A 91 -0.31 -5.05 -2.22
N LEU A 92 0.36 -4.08 -2.85
CA LEU A 92 -0.11 -2.70 -2.96
C LEU A 92 -1.35 -2.53 -3.84
N ILE A 93 -1.59 -3.44 -4.80
CA ILE A 93 -2.80 -3.41 -5.64
C ILE A 93 -4.07 -3.41 -4.78
N GLY A 94 -4.07 -4.12 -3.65
CA GLY A 94 -5.21 -4.12 -2.72
C GLY A 94 -5.51 -2.73 -2.17
N ASP A 95 -4.49 -2.05 -1.65
CA ASP A 95 -4.62 -0.71 -1.05
C ASP A 95 -4.98 0.36 -2.09
N ILE A 96 -4.41 0.25 -3.29
CA ILE A 96 -4.74 1.12 -4.43
C ILE A 96 -6.21 0.95 -4.81
N MET A 97 -6.68 -0.28 -4.89
CA MET A 97 -8.07 -0.58 -5.22
C MET A 97 -9.03 -0.04 -4.17
N GLU A 98 -8.73 -0.22 -2.89
CA GLU A 98 -9.51 0.34 -1.78
C GLU A 98 -9.58 1.87 -1.87
N SER A 99 -8.43 2.52 -2.05
CA SER A 99 -8.35 3.99 -2.20
C SER A 99 -9.18 4.51 -3.38
N VAL A 100 -9.13 3.81 -4.52
CA VAL A 100 -9.90 4.19 -5.72
C VAL A 100 -11.40 3.99 -5.52
N PHE A 101 -11.82 2.93 -4.82
CA PHE A 101 -13.23 2.73 -4.47
C PHE A 101 -13.73 3.80 -3.49
N GLU A 102 -12.92 4.17 -2.50
CA GLU A 102 -13.25 5.23 -1.55
C GLU A 102 -13.47 6.57 -2.27
N ILE A 103 -12.55 6.97 -3.17
CA ILE A 103 -12.70 8.18 -3.99
C ILE A 103 -13.98 8.12 -4.83
N ALA A 104 -14.27 6.98 -5.46
CA ALA A 104 -15.51 6.82 -6.23
C ALA A 104 -16.75 6.98 -5.35
N GLY A 105 -16.70 6.49 -4.11
CA GLY A 105 -17.76 6.64 -3.11
C GLY A 105 -17.95 8.07 -2.64
N GLU A 106 -16.88 8.75 -2.23
CA GLU A 106 -16.91 10.13 -1.75
C GLU A 106 -17.43 11.11 -2.81
N MET A 107 -17.13 10.84 -4.09
CA MET A 107 -17.58 11.64 -5.23
C MET A 107 -18.99 11.28 -5.70
N GLY A 108 -19.64 10.29 -5.07
CA GLY A 108 -20.98 9.83 -5.43
C GLY A 108 -21.04 9.15 -6.79
N LEU A 109 -19.91 8.64 -7.28
CA LEU A 109 -19.82 7.87 -8.53
C LEU A 109 -20.19 6.40 -8.29
N LEU A 110 -19.89 5.87 -7.10
CA LEU A 110 -20.13 4.48 -6.73
C LEU A 110 -20.77 4.41 -5.35
N ASP A 111 -21.90 3.72 -5.21
CA ASP A 111 -22.46 3.45 -3.88
C ASP A 111 -21.76 2.23 -3.25
N GLU A 112 -21.59 2.22 -1.92
CA GLU A 112 -21.00 1.08 -1.20
C GLU A 112 -21.73 -0.24 -1.48
N SER A 113 -23.05 -0.20 -1.74
CA SER A 113 -23.84 -1.38 -2.08
C SER A 113 -23.52 -1.97 -3.45
N ASP A 114 -22.89 -1.19 -4.33
CA ASP A 114 -22.50 -1.62 -5.67
C ASP A 114 -21.09 -2.23 -5.70
N VAL A 115 -20.34 -2.11 -4.60
CA VAL A 115 -19.05 -2.79 -4.40
C VAL A 115 -19.29 -4.27 -4.15
N THR A 116 -19.33 -5.04 -5.24
CA THR A 116 -19.52 -6.49 -5.23
C THR A 116 -18.20 -7.23 -5.49
N GLU A 117 -18.13 -8.51 -5.10
CA GLU A 117 -16.98 -9.35 -5.39
C GLU A 117 -16.72 -9.46 -6.91
N ASP A 118 -17.77 -9.54 -7.72
CA ASP A 118 -17.67 -9.57 -9.19
C ASP A 118 -17.10 -8.26 -9.75
N LEU A 119 -17.48 -7.12 -9.17
CA LEU A 119 -16.90 -5.82 -9.51
C LEU A 119 -15.40 -5.79 -9.19
N ILE A 120 -15.03 -6.15 -7.96
CA ILE A 120 -13.63 -6.17 -7.51
C ILE A 120 -12.78 -7.07 -8.42
N GLN A 121 -13.25 -8.29 -8.71
CA GLN A 121 -12.54 -9.21 -9.61
C GLN A 121 -12.41 -8.66 -11.03
N SER A 122 -13.47 -8.02 -11.54
CA SER A 122 -13.45 -7.41 -12.88
C SER A 122 -12.46 -6.25 -12.93
N VAL A 123 -12.46 -5.37 -11.92
CA VAL A 123 -11.55 -4.23 -11.86
C VAL A 123 -10.11 -4.69 -11.66
N MET A 124 -9.83 -5.72 -10.85
CA MET A 124 -8.47 -6.26 -10.74
C MET A 124 -7.95 -6.83 -12.07
N SER A 125 -8.80 -7.59 -12.78
CA SER A 125 -8.45 -8.16 -14.08
C SER A 125 -8.22 -7.08 -15.13
N LEU A 126 -9.12 -6.11 -15.24
CA LEU A 126 -8.99 -4.99 -16.18
C LEU A 126 -7.84 -4.08 -15.77
N GLY A 127 -7.66 -3.81 -14.48
CA GLY A 127 -6.62 -2.95 -13.94
C GLY A 127 -5.23 -3.49 -14.25
N THR A 128 -5.03 -4.80 -14.13
CA THR A 128 -3.78 -5.45 -14.55
C THR A 128 -3.53 -5.28 -16.05
N GLN A 129 -4.57 -5.42 -16.88
CA GLN A 129 -4.47 -5.19 -18.32
C GLN A 129 -4.16 -3.72 -18.65
N ARG A 130 -4.88 -2.78 -18.03
CA ARG A 130 -4.68 -1.34 -18.21
C ARG A 130 -3.30 -0.91 -17.75
N TYR A 131 -2.84 -1.43 -16.62
CA TYR A 131 -1.49 -1.24 -16.14
C TYR A 131 -0.47 -1.67 -17.20
N ALA A 132 -0.59 -2.88 -17.74
CA ALA A 132 0.30 -3.36 -18.78
C ALA A 132 0.26 -2.47 -20.04
N GLU A 133 -0.93 -2.06 -20.49
CA GLU A 133 -1.13 -1.18 -21.63
C GLU A 133 -0.52 0.21 -21.41
N MET A 134 -0.76 0.82 -20.25
CA MET A 134 -0.25 2.15 -19.90
C MET A 134 1.25 2.13 -19.66
N HIS A 135 1.78 1.07 -19.04
CA HIS A 135 3.21 0.87 -18.85
C HIS A 135 3.94 0.64 -20.19
N GLU A 136 3.33 -0.09 -21.13
CA GLU A 136 3.86 -0.25 -22.50
C GLU A 136 3.83 1.08 -23.27
N GLN A 137 2.74 1.84 -23.17
CA GLN A 137 2.60 3.16 -23.82
C GLN A 137 3.57 4.20 -23.26
N ALA A 138 3.87 4.14 -21.96
CA ALA A 138 4.86 5.00 -21.33
C ALA A 138 6.28 4.74 -21.85
N GLY A 139 6.58 3.55 -22.41
CA GLY A 139 7.80 3.24 -23.14
C GLY A 139 9.13 3.24 -22.34
N MET A 140 9.11 3.73 -21.10
CA MET A 140 10.12 3.77 -20.03
C MET A 140 9.53 4.69 -18.93
N PRO A 141 10.04 4.71 -17.67
CA PRO A 141 9.28 5.21 -16.54
C PRO A 141 8.84 6.65 -16.77
N LEU A 142 7.58 6.97 -16.41
CA LEU A 142 7.11 8.35 -16.23
C LEU A 142 8.26 9.17 -15.65
N ASP A 143 8.58 10.30 -16.28
CA ASP A 143 9.73 11.10 -15.87
C ASP A 143 9.62 11.34 -14.35
N PRO A 144 10.56 10.84 -13.55
CA PRO A 144 10.44 10.92 -12.10
C PRO A 144 10.38 12.37 -11.62
N ASN A 145 10.81 13.35 -12.44
CA ASN A 145 10.63 14.76 -12.16
C ASN A 145 9.20 15.24 -12.43
N GLU A 146 8.42 14.60 -13.30
CA GLU A 146 7.02 14.95 -13.54
C GLU A 146 6.12 14.40 -12.42
N ALA A 147 6.36 13.17 -11.99
CA ALA A 147 5.74 12.64 -10.77
C ALA A 147 6.17 13.45 -9.52
N ARG A 148 7.47 13.81 -9.41
CA ARG A 148 7.97 14.60 -8.27
C ARG A 148 7.50 16.04 -8.33
N SER A 149 7.35 16.64 -9.51
CA SER A 149 6.81 17.99 -9.65
C SER A 149 5.35 18.02 -9.25
N GLU A 150 4.55 17.02 -9.64
CA GLU A 150 3.18 16.91 -9.17
C GLU A 150 3.15 16.83 -7.64
N LEU A 151 4.00 16.01 -7.01
CA LEU A 151 4.14 15.93 -5.54
C LEU A 151 4.72 17.16 -4.88
N ASP A 152 5.75 17.78 -5.42
CA ASP A 152 6.30 19.03 -4.90
C ASP A 152 5.24 20.14 -4.99
N GLU A 153 4.37 20.10 -6.00
CA GLU A 153 3.18 20.94 -6.08
C GLU A 153 2.13 20.54 -5.01
N LEU A 154 1.92 19.24 -4.74
CA LEU A 154 1.05 18.76 -3.67
C LEU A 154 1.60 19.15 -2.27
N GLU A 155 2.90 19.01 -2.05
CA GLU A 155 3.63 19.26 -0.80
C GLU A 155 3.76 20.78 -0.55
N SER A 156 4.10 21.55 -1.59
CA SER A 156 4.21 23.01 -1.53
C SER A 156 2.85 23.73 -1.42
N SER A 157 1.74 23.05 -1.73
CA SER A 157 0.39 23.60 -1.56
C SER A 157 -0.04 23.68 -0.08
N GLY A 158 0.71 23.06 0.84
CA GLY A 158 0.38 23.00 2.27
C GLY A 158 -0.61 21.88 2.64
N ALA A 159 -1.02 21.05 1.69
CA ALA A 159 -1.95 19.94 1.91
C ALA A 159 -1.43 18.89 2.92
N ILE A 160 -0.10 18.80 3.13
CA ILE A 160 0.52 17.88 4.10
C ILE A 160 0.15 18.23 5.55
N ASP A 161 0.09 19.52 5.89
CA ASP A 161 -0.24 19.97 7.24
C ASP A 161 -1.74 19.81 7.52
N GLU A 162 -2.60 19.95 6.50
CA GLU A 162 -4.05 19.76 6.65
C GLU A 162 -4.45 18.28 6.71
N ALA A 163 -3.87 17.38 5.90
CA ALA A 163 -4.15 15.94 5.97
C ALA A 163 -3.69 15.32 7.29
N ARG A 164 -2.53 15.76 7.82
CA ARG A 164 -2.04 15.33 9.15
C ARG A 164 -2.89 15.87 10.30
N THR A 165 -3.57 16.99 10.10
CA THR A 165 -4.50 17.56 11.10
C THR A 165 -5.90 16.92 11.00
N ALA A 166 -6.25 16.33 9.85
CA ALA A 166 -7.53 15.65 9.61
C ALA A 166 -7.54 14.18 10.03
N MET A 167 -6.37 13.54 10.19
CA MET A 167 -6.26 12.24 10.83
C MET A 167 -6.28 12.43 12.36
N PRO A 168 -7.24 11.86 13.11
CA PRO A 168 -7.20 11.89 14.56
C PRO A 168 -5.99 11.09 15.06
N GLU A 169 -4.96 11.77 15.59
CA GLU A 169 -3.86 11.17 16.36
C GLU A 169 -4.32 10.61 17.72
N ASP A 170 -5.43 9.88 17.75
CA ASP A 170 -6.06 9.40 18.98
C ASP A 170 -5.97 7.88 19.09
N ALA A 171 -4.75 7.35 18.90
CA ALA A 171 -4.39 5.99 19.32
C ALA A 171 -4.55 5.77 20.84
N ASP A 172 -4.74 6.84 21.63
CA ASP A 172 -5.03 6.79 23.07
C ASP A 172 -6.55 6.75 23.41
N SER A 173 -7.42 7.22 22.51
CA SER A 173 -8.87 7.24 22.77
C SER A 173 -9.52 5.85 22.70
N LEU A 174 -8.95 4.92 21.92
CA LEU A 174 -9.42 3.52 21.87
C LEU A 174 -9.14 2.75 23.17
N ASN A 175 -8.04 3.07 23.87
CA ASN A 175 -7.72 2.44 25.16
C ASN A 175 -8.59 2.98 26.31
N GLN A 176 -9.01 4.25 26.28
CA GLN A 176 -9.94 4.79 27.28
C GLN A 176 -11.35 4.22 27.15
N LEU A 177 -11.83 3.93 25.93
CA LEU A 177 -13.16 3.36 25.72
C LEU A 177 -13.26 1.91 26.26
N VAL A 178 -12.19 1.12 26.09
CA VAL A 178 -12.12 -0.27 26.59
C VAL A 178 -12.01 -0.32 28.13
N HIS A 179 -11.36 0.67 28.75
CA HIS A 179 -11.27 0.74 30.22
C HIS A 179 -12.58 1.18 30.90
N MET A 180 -13.40 2.02 30.26
CA MET A 180 -14.73 2.36 30.79
C MET A 180 -15.72 1.20 30.69
N ALA A 181 -15.68 0.41 29.61
CA ALA A 181 -16.58 -0.73 29.42
C ALA A 181 -16.36 -1.89 30.42
N ARG A 182 -15.19 -1.96 31.07
CA ARG A 182 -14.85 -3.02 32.04
C ARG A 182 -15.13 -2.68 33.50
N GLN A 183 -15.43 -1.42 33.85
CA GLN A 183 -15.74 -1.02 35.23
C GLN A 183 -17.24 -0.76 35.49
N GLY A 184 -18.08 -0.87 34.46
CA GLY A 184 -19.53 -0.58 34.55
C GLY A 184 -20.46 -1.79 34.48
N GLY A 185 -19.98 -3.00 34.81
CA GLY A 185 -20.78 -4.25 34.83
C GLY A 185 -20.79 -4.91 36.20
#